data_AF-A0A8S3UHV8-F1
#
_entry.id   AF-A0A8S3UHV8-F1
#
_cell.length_a   1.000
_cell.length_b   1.000
_cell.length_c   1.000
_cell.angle_alpha   90.00
_cell.angle_beta   90.00
_cell.angle_gamma   90.00
#
_symmetry.space_group_name_H-M   'P 1'
#
loop_
_entity.id
_entity.type
_entity.pdbx_description
1 polymer ?
#
loop_
_entity_poly.entity_id
_entity_poly.type
_entity_poly.pdbx_seq_one_letter_code
_entity_poly.pdbx_strand_id
1 'polypeptide(L)'
;MASRNSVNLITELERRYLECNICTELFDEDERIPRLLPCHHPFCSECIKRLGHRKDTFKCPTCNTVHKVKRNGPLDFPKDNTRRDLTSFLQAHSELNALKKCCLCGNTVDATYTCQQCYINLCEICRHLHESENKTHTSIINKSETLQEEDIDVCQNPNHERAKLKHFCNSSNCQTVLCPSCVIAEHRDPSKHELEDIEEAFMKRKKNWEMT
;
A
#
# COMPACT_ATOMS: atom_id res chain seq x y z
N MET A 1 -20.34 -21.80 -6.26
CA MET A 1 -19.45 -21.91 -7.44
C MET A 1 -18.72 -20.59 -7.77
N ALA A 2 -19.31 -19.41 -7.56
CA ALA A 2 -18.64 -18.12 -7.76
C ALA A 2 -17.38 -17.89 -6.89
N SER A 3 -17.40 -18.36 -5.64
CA SER A 3 -16.31 -18.15 -4.66
C SER A 3 -14.98 -18.87 -4.97
N ARG A 4 -14.99 -19.97 -5.75
CA ARG A 4 -13.74 -20.64 -6.17
C ARG A 4 -13.00 -19.89 -7.28
N ASN A 5 -13.73 -19.11 -8.09
CA ASN A 5 -13.13 -18.34 -9.18
C ASN A 5 -12.46 -17.06 -8.69
N SER A 6 -13.00 -16.42 -7.65
CA SER A 6 -12.42 -15.22 -7.05
C SER A 6 -11.09 -15.49 -6.35
N VAL A 7 -10.96 -16.62 -5.63
CA VAL A 7 -9.71 -17.00 -4.96
C VAL A 7 -8.57 -17.23 -5.96
N ASN A 8 -8.83 -17.94 -7.06
CA ASN A 8 -7.83 -18.15 -8.12
C ASN A 8 -7.42 -16.84 -8.81
N LEU A 9 -8.35 -15.89 -8.95
CA LEU A 9 -8.04 -14.58 -9.53
C LEU A 9 -7.15 -13.73 -8.62
N ILE A 10 -7.38 -13.77 -7.30
CA ILE A 10 -6.60 -12.99 -6.33
C ILE A 10 -5.17 -13.52 -6.24
N THR A 11 -4.99 -14.84 -6.16
CA THR A 11 -3.64 -15.45 -6.19
C THR A 11 -2.89 -15.13 -7.49
N GLU A 12 -3.59 -15.08 -8.63
CA GLU A 12 -2.97 -14.66 -9.89
C GLU A 12 -2.63 -13.16 -9.91
N LEU A 13 -3.45 -12.32 -9.30
CA LEU A 13 -3.18 -10.89 -9.09
C LEU A 13 -1.93 -10.68 -8.24
N GLU A 14 -1.82 -11.39 -7.13
CA GLU A 14 -0.66 -11.35 -6.23
C GLU A 14 0.62 -11.71 -7.00
N ARG A 15 0.63 -12.86 -7.66
CA ARG A 15 1.79 -13.33 -8.46
C ARG A 15 2.19 -12.38 -9.57
N ARG A 16 1.22 -11.78 -10.26
CA ARG A 16 1.50 -10.91 -11.41
C ARG A 16 1.92 -9.51 -11.01
N TYR A 17 1.35 -8.98 -9.94
CA TYR A 17 1.43 -7.54 -9.67
C TYR A 17 2.03 -7.20 -8.32
N LEU A 18 1.97 -8.11 -7.34
CA LEU A 18 2.36 -7.85 -5.94
C LEU A 18 3.58 -8.66 -5.48
N GLU A 19 4.13 -9.52 -6.33
CA GLU A 19 5.40 -10.20 -6.08
C GLU A 19 6.57 -9.49 -6.76
N CYS A 20 7.73 -9.55 -6.11
CA CYS A 20 8.97 -9.13 -6.74
C CYS A 20 9.43 -10.18 -7.75
N ASN A 21 9.63 -9.79 -9.00
CA ASN A 21 10.14 -10.66 -10.07
C ASN A 21 11.59 -11.20 -9.87
N ILE A 22 12.30 -10.81 -8.81
CA ILE A 22 13.64 -11.34 -8.47
C ILE A 22 13.54 -12.41 -7.38
N CYS A 23 12.90 -12.10 -6.24
CA CYS A 23 12.81 -13.04 -5.12
C CYS A 23 11.48 -13.81 -5.06
N THR A 24 10.52 -13.49 -5.92
CA THR A 24 9.17 -14.08 -5.97
C THR A 24 8.41 -14.00 -4.65
N GLU A 25 8.81 -13.08 -3.77
CA GLU A 25 8.12 -12.80 -2.51
C GLU A 25 7.16 -11.63 -2.70
N LEU A 26 6.06 -11.65 -1.94
CA LEU A 26 5.13 -10.53 -1.86
C LEU A 26 5.83 -9.27 -1.36
N PHE A 27 5.40 -8.12 -1.87
CA PHE A 27 5.79 -6.83 -1.34
C PHE A 27 5.24 -6.62 0.08
N ASP A 28 5.95 -5.85 0.88
CA ASP A 28 5.57 -5.50 2.25
C ASP A 28 6.00 -4.04 2.58
N GLU A 29 5.62 -3.54 3.75
CA GLU A 29 5.93 -2.18 4.21
C GLU A 29 7.33 -2.02 4.82
N ASP A 30 8.02 -3.13 5.11
CA ASP A 30 9.21 -3.14 5.95
C ASP A 30 10.49 -3.37 5.13
N GLU A 31 10.68 -4.60 4.64
CA GLU A 31 11.89 -5.04 3.96
C GLU A 31 11.69 -5.06 2.43
N ARG A 32 10.52 -5.50 1.98
CA ARG A 32 10.18 -5.70 0.57
C ARG A 32 9.34 -4.57 0.01
N ILE A 33 9.64 -3.33 0.44
CA ILE A 33 8.96 -2.14 -0.08
C ILE A 33 9.11 -2.06 -1.61
N PRO A 34 8.02 -2.00 -2.38
CA PRO A 34 8.11 -1.97 -3.84
C PRO A 34 8.66 -0.61 -4.29
N ARG A 35 9.59 -0.66 -5.24
CA ARG A 35 10.29 0.50 -5.82
C ARG A 35 10.15 0.47 -7.33
N LEU A 36 9.80 1.61 -7.91
CA LEU A 36 9.55 1.74 -9.35
C LEU A 36 10.75 2.35 -10.08
N LEU A 37 11.31 1.61 -11.04
CA LEU A 37 12.35 2.16 -11.92
C LEU A 37 11.73 3.12 -12.96
N PRO A 38 12.53 3.98 -13.60
CA PRO A 38 12.05 4.83 -14.70
C PRO A 38 11.53 4.07 -15.92
N CYS A 39 11.82 2.76 -16.05
CA CYS A 39 11.21 1.88 -17.05
C CYS A 39 9.90 1.22 -16.57
N HIS A 40 9.36 1.64 -15.43
CA HIS A 40 8.14 1.15 -14.80
C HIS A 40 8.15 -0.33 -14.36
N HIS A 41 9.33 -0.96 -14.27
CA HIS A 41 9.45 -2.27 -13.65
C HIS A 41 9.61 -2.12 -12.13
N PRO A 42 8.79 -2.84 -11.33
CA PRO A 42 8.87 -2.83 -9.88
C PRO A 42 9.87 -3.87 -9.36
N PHE A 43 10.58 -3.54 -8.28
CA PHE A 43 11.40 -4.50 -7.52
C PHE A 43 11.33 -4.17 -6.04
N CYS A 44 11.52 -5.16 -5.17
CA CYS A 44 11.53 -4.91 -3.73
C CYS A 44 12.83 -4.24 -3.29
N SER A 45 12.76 -3.44 -2.22
CA SER A 45 13.90 -2.66 -1.73
C SER A 45 15.12 -3.54 -1.41
N GLU A 46 14.89 -4.74 -0.88
CA GLU A 46 15.94 -5.71 -0.57
C GLU A 46 16.65 -6.26 -1.81
N CYS A 47 15.90 -6.63 -2.85
CA CYS A 47 16.49 -7.08 -4.11
C CYS A 47 17.26 -5.96 -4.81
N ILE A 48 16.76 -4.73 -4.75
CA ILE A 48 17.45 -3.55 -5.28
C ILE A 48 18.79 -3.32 -4.55
N LYS A 49 18.81 -3.41 -3.21
CA LYS A 49 20.04 -3.32 -2.41
C LYS A 49 21.03 -4.41 -2.78
N ARG A 50 20.56 -5.66 -2.86
CA ARG A 50 21.39 -6.84 -3.12
C ARG A 50 22.03 -6.82 -4.51
N LEU A 51 21.29 -6.42 -5.54
CA LEU A 51 21.84 -6.25 -6.89
C LEU A 51 22.88 -5.12 -6.95
N GLY A 52 22.76 -4.14 -6.05
CA GLY A 52 23.64 -3.00 -5.98
C GLY A 52 23.57 -2.13 -7.23
N HIS A 53 24.52 -1.21 -7.33
CA HIS A 53 24.66 -0.32 -8.48
C HIS A 53 26.13 -0.18 -8.84
N ARG A 54 26.40 0.20 -10.10
CA ARG A 54 27.75 0.50 -10.57
C ARG A 54 27.87 2.00 -10.74
N LYS A 55 28.76 2.62 -9.97
CA LYS A 55 28.94 4.08 -9.92
C LYS A 55 27.61 4.78 -9.59
N ASP A 56 27.04 5.49 -10.53
CA ASP A 56 25.78 6.23 -10.45
C ASP A 56 24.68 5.58 -11.32
N THR A 57 24.79 4.28 -11.63
CA THR A 57 23.85 3.59 -12.52
C THR A 57 23.33 2.26 -11.98
N PHE A 58 22.05 1.99 -12.22
CA PHE A 58 21.37 0.72 -11.95
C PHE A 58 20.82 0.14 -13.26
N LYS A 59 21.08 -1.14 -13.53
CA LYS A 59 20.56 -1.82 -14.72
C LYS A 59 19.33 -2.64 -14.36
N CYS A 60 18.20 -2.38 -15.00
CA CYS A 60 16.95 -3.11 -14.81
C CYS A 60 17.13 -4.60 -15.16
N PRO A 61 16.86 -5.54 -14.23
CA PRO A 61 16.93 -6.98 -14.52
C PRO A 61 15.90 -7.47 -15.54
N THR A 62 14.75 -6.79 -15.68
CA THR A 62 13.67 -7.23 -16.57
C THR A 62 13.89 -6.80 -18.01
N CYS A 63 14.19 -5.52 -18.23
CA CYS A 63 14.30 -4.95 -19.59
C CYS A 63 15.71 -4.56 -20.01
N ASN A 64 16.72 -4.75 -19.15
CA ASN A 64 18.12 -4.38 -19.36
C ASN A 64 18.42 -2.88 -19.52
N THR A 65 17.42 -2.00 -19.41
CA THR A 65 17.63 -0.54 -19.46
C THR A 65 18.47 -0.06 -18.27
N VAL A 66 19.43 0.84 -18.54
CA VAL A 66 20.29 1.44 -17.52
C VAL A 66 19.71 2.78 -17.08
N HIS A 67 19.57 2.96 -15.77
CA HIS A 67 19.03 4.16 -15.15
C HIS A 67 20.06 4.82 -14.26
N LYS A 68 20.06 6.15 -14.22
CA LYS A 68 20.87 6.90 -13.25
C LYS A 68 20.26 6.78 -11.86
N VAL A 69 21.11 6.66 -10.85
CA VAL A 69 20.72 6.68 -9.43
C VAL A 69 21.27 7.93 -8.75
N LYS A 70 20.52 8.44 -7.78
CA LYS A 70 20.89 9.60 -6.96
C LYS A 70 21.89 9.18 -5.87
N ARG A 71 22.28 10.13 -5.01
CA ARG A 71 23.35 9.95 -4.01
C ARG A 71 23.11 8.82 -3.01
N ASN A 72 21.86 8.51 -2.64
CA ASN A 72 21.58 7.40 -1.72
C ASN A 72 21.41 6.07 -2.46
N GLY A 73 21.80 6.02 -3.74
CA GLY A 73 21.82 4.82 -4.56
C GLY A 73 20.42 4.39 -5.02
N PRO A 74 20.26 3.12 -5.41
CA PRO A 74 19.02 2.59 -5.97
C PRO A 74 17.79 2.66 -5.05
N LEU A 75 17.96 2.91 -3.75
CA LEU A 75 16.84 3.09 -2.82
C LEU A 75 16.11 4.43 -2.98
N ASP A 76 16.73 5.40 -3.67
CA ASP A 76 16.14 6.69 -4.04
C ASP A 76 15.09 6.56 -5.15
N PHE A 77 14.92 5.39 -5.77
CA PHE A 77 13.77 5.18 -6.65
C PHE A 77 12.47 5.37 -5.86
N PRO A 78 11.42 5.93 -6.48
CA PRO A 78 10.16 6.17 -5.79
C PRO A 78 9.56 4.86 -5.30
N LYS A 79 8.91 4.91 -4.13
CA LYS A 79 8.06 3.81 -3.66
C LYS A 79 6.88 3.67 -4.63
N ASP A 80 6.50 2.44 -4.94
CA ASP A 80 5.30 2.17 -5.73
C ASP A 80 4.08 2.14 -4.81
N ASN A 81 3.42 3.29 -4.66
CA ASN A 81 2.24 3.41 -3.80
C ASN A 81 1.10 2.54 -4.31
N THR A 82 0.88 2.43 -5.62
CA THR A 82 -0.21 1.60 -6.15
C THR A 82 -0.10 0.14 -5.72
N ARG A 83 1.10 -0.46 -5.84
CA ARG A 83 1.32 -1.84 -5.39
C ARG A 83 1.21 -1.99 -3.89
N ARG A 84 1.71 -1.00 -3.16
CA ARG A 84 1.66 -0.96 -1.71
C ARG A 84 0.22 -0.86 -1.20
N ASP A 85 -0.54 0.11 -1.67
CA ASP A 85 -1.95 0.32 -1.34
C ASP A 85 -2.77 -0.90 -1.72
N LEU A 86 -2.50 -1.53 -2.88
CA LEU A 86 -3.17 -2.77 -3.27
C LEU A 86 -2.81 -3.96 -2.37
N THR A 87 -1.54 -4.07 -1.95
CA THR A 87 -1.09 -5.10 -1.00
C THR A 87 -1.78 -4.91 0.34
N SER A 88 -1.73 -3.69 0.89
CA SER A 88 -2.38 -3.32 2.14
C SER A 88 -3.90 -3.49 2.05
N PHE A 89 -4.51 -3.13 0.93
CA PHE A 89 -5.92 -3.36 0.66
C PHE A 89 -6.27 -4.85 0.71
N LEU A 90 -5.55 -5.72 0.00
CA LEU A 90 -5.81 -7.16 0.01
C LEU A 90 -5.52 -7.83 1.36
N GLN A 91 -4.55 -7.31 2.12
CA GLN A 91 -4.25 -7.77 3.48
C GLN A 91 -5.31 -7.32 4.49
N ALA A 92 -5.72 -6.05 4.46
CA ALA A 92 -6.77 -5.47 5.30
C ALA A 92 -8.13 -6.11 4.97
N HIS A 93 -8.44 -6.20 3.68
CA HIS A 93 -9.55 -6.96 3.14
C HIS A 93 -9.15 -8.41 2.94
N SER A 94 -8.54 -9.00 3.98
CA SER A 94 -8.27 -10.44 4.08
C SER A 94 -9.52 -11.33 3.95
N GLU A 95 -10.70 -10.73 3.78
CA GLU A 95 -11.94 -11.35 3.30
C GLU A 95 -11.87 -11.77 1.81
N LEU A 96 -11.05 -11.07 1.01
CA LEU A 96 -10.67 -11.44 -0.36
C LEU A 96 -9.59 -12.54 -0.34
N ASN A 97 -8.61 -12.45 0.56
CA ASN A 97 -7.48 -13.38 0.65
C ASN A 97 -7.74 -14.68 1.43
N ALA A 98 -8.84 -14.78 2.17
CA ALA A 98 -9.37 -16.04 2.64
C ALA A 98 -10.85 -15.89 2.95
N LEU A 99 -11.63 -16.86 2.48
CA LEU A 99 -12.71 -17.42 3.28
C LEU A 99 -12.13 -17.70 4.67
N LYS A 100 -12.18 -16.74 5.60
CA LYS A 100 -11.71 -16.98 6.97
C LYS A 100 -12.65 -18.03 7.52
N LYS A 101 -12.13 -19.23 7.69
CA LYS A 101 -12.93 -20.32 8.17
C LYS A 101 -13.13 -20.16 9.67
N CYS A 102 -14.22 -20.72 10.18
CA CYS A 102 -14.51 -20.72 11.60
C CYS A 102 -13.43 -21.51 12.33
N CYS A 103 -12.72 -20.85 13.25
CA CYS A 103 -11.66 -21.46 14.04
C CYS A 103 -12.20 -22.61 14.91
N LEU A 104 -13.46 -22.48 15.36
CA LEU A 104 -14.14 -23.49 16.18
C LEU A 104 -14.72 -24.66 15.38
N CYS A 105 -14.75 -24.57 14.04
CA CYS A 105 -15.17 -25.65 13.16
C CYS A 105 -13.98 -26.32 12.45
N GLY A 106 -12.77 -26.22 13.00
CA GLY A 106 -11.57 -26.80 12.38
C GLY A 106 -11.26 -26.23 10.99
N ASN A 107 -11.58 -24.96 10.78
CA ASN A 107 -11.42 -24.26 9.51
C ASN A 107 -12.19 -24.89 8.33
N THR A 108 -13.36 -25.51 8.57
CA THR A 108 -14.17 -26.12 7.50
C THR A 108 -15.32 -25.23 7.00
N VAL A 109 -15.93 -24.46 7.90
CA VAL A 109 -17.08 -23.58 7.64
C VAL A 109 -16.63 -22.14 7.47
N ASP A 110 -17.30 -21.34 6.62
CA ASP A 110 -16.98 -19.92 6.46
C ASP A 110 -17.41 -19.10 7.69
N ALA A 111 -16.59 -18.12 8.08
CA ALA A 111 -16.87 -17.24 9.21
C ALA A 111 -17.39 -15.88 8.77
N THR A 112 -18.54 -15.48 9.32
CA THR A 112 -19.21 -14.19 9.09
C THR A 112 -18.82 -13.14 10.14
N TYR A 113 -18.27 -13.57 11.27
CA TYR A 113 -17.96 -12.70 12.41
C TYR A 113 -16.51 -12.81 12.83
N THR A 114 -16.02 -11.76 13.47
CA THR A 114 -14.70 -11.73 14.11
C THR A 114 -14.87 -11.25 15.54
N CYS A 115 -14.33 -11.99 16.50
CA CYS A 115 -14.17 -11.49 17.86
C CYS A 115 -12.84 -10.71 17.94
N GLN A 116 -12.89 -9.40 18.13
CA GLN A 116 -11.69 -8.56 18.20
C GLN A 116 -10.89 -8.74 19.49
N GLN A 117 -11.50 -9.27 20.54
CA GLN A 117 -10.83 -9.52 21.82
C GLN A 117 -10.02 -10.82 21.78
N CYS A 118 -10.54 -11.85 21.10
CA CYS A 118 -9.86 -13.13 20.92
C CYS A 118 -9.06 -13.24 19.62
N TYR A 119 -9.27 -12.31 18.69
CA TYR A 119 -8.71 -12.35 17.34
C TYR A 119 -9.04 -13.65 16.56
N ILE A 120 -10.20 -14.25 16.84
CA ILE A 120 -10.68 -15.47 16.16
C ILE A 120 -11.87 -15.19 15.23
N ASN A 121 -12.02 -16.06 14.23
CA ASN A 121 -13.09 -15.99 13.23
C ASN A 121 -14.19 -17.02 13.55
N LEU A 122 -15.45 -16.58 13.48
CA LEU A 122 -16.61 -17.36 13.90
C LEU A 122 -17.69 -17.36 12.80
N CYS A 123 -18.28 -18.53 12.53
CA CYS A 123 -19.55 -18.60 11.80
C CYS A 123 -20.70 -18.12 12.70
N GLU A 124 -21.88 -17.90 12.13
CA GLU A 124 -23.07 -17.47 12.89
C GLU A 124 -23.34 -18.33 14.13
N ILE A 125 -23.22 -19.66 13.99
CA ILE A 125 -23.46 -20.60 15.10
C ILE A 125 -22.38 -20.45 16.18
N CYS A 126 -21.12 -20.46 15.76
CA CYS A 126 -19.98 -20.37 16.67
C CYS A 126 -19.86 -19.00 17.35
N ARG A 127 -20.42 -17.95 16.77
CA ARG A 127 -20.59 -16.65 17.45
C ARG A 127 -21.42 -16.80 18.70
N HIS A 128 -22.62 -17.35 18.59
CA HIS A 128 -23.53 -17.48 19.72
C HIS A 128 -22.95 -18.35 20.83
N LEU A 129 -22.29 -19.45 20.47
CA LEU A 129 -21.57 -20.30 21.42
C LEU A 129 -20.42 -19.54 22.09
N HIS A 130 -19.67 -18.74 21.32
CA HIS A 130 -18.59 -17.94 21.87
C HIS A 130 -19.09 -16.87 22.85
N GLU A 131 -20.21 -16.20 22.54
CA GLU A 131 -20.88 -15.22 23.39
C GLU A 131 -21.42 -15.84 24.69
N SER A 132 -22.02 -17.04 24.60
CA SER A 132 -22.59 -17.71 25.78
C SER A 132 -21.53 -18.12 26.78
N GLU A 133 -20.37 -18.58 26.29
CA GLU A 133 -19.23 -18.99 27.10
C GLU A 133 -18.39 -17.80 27.59
N ASN A 134 -18.39 -16.68 26.85
CA ASN A 134 -17.55 -15.51 27.12
C ASN A 134 -18.40 -14.24 27.18
N LYS A 135 -19.20 -14.11 28.24
CA LYS A 135 -20.14 -12.99 28.44
C LYS A 135 -19.49 -11.60 28.46
N THR A 136 -18.17 -11.52 28.58
CA THR A 136 -17.38 -10.27 28.55
C THR A 136 -16.90 -9.88 27.15
N HIS A 137 -17.13 -10.71 26.13
CA HIS A 137 -16.70 -10.42 24.76
C HIS A 137 -17.79 -9.68 23.99
N THR A 138 -17.77 -8.34 24.08
CA THR A 138 -18.76 -7.45 23.45
C THR A 138 -18.38 -7.03 22.02
N SER A 139 -17.12 -7.25 21.62
CA SER A 139 -16.59 -6.80 20.32
C SER A 139 -16.58 -7.94 19.30
N ILE A 140 -17.74 -8.53 19.06
CA ILE A 140 -17.96 -9.45 17.96
C ILE A 140 -18.66 -8.68 16.85
N ILE A 141 -17.92 -8.46 15.76
CA ILE A 141 -18.35 -7.56 14.71
C ILE A 141 -18.74 -8.37 13.49
N ASN A 142 -19.86 -7.98 12.88
CA ASN A 142 -20.25 -8.47 11.57
C ASN A 142 -19.34 -7.85 10.51
N LYS A 143 -18.71 -8.72 9.72
CA LYS A 143 -17.79 -8.34 8.66
C LYS A 143 -18.40 -7.41 7.62
N SER A 144 -19.71 -7.49 7.37
CA SER A 144 -20.39 -6.61 6.40
C SER A 144 -20.51 -5.14 6.86
N GLU A 145 -20.25 -4.83 8.13
CA GLU A 145 -20.49 -3.50 8.71
C GLU A 145 -19.20 -2.67 8.90
N THR A 146 -18.04 -3.17 8.47
CA THR A 146 -16.74 -2.49 8.64
C THR A 146 -15.99 -2.33 7.32
N LEU A 147 -16.57 -1.53 6.41
CA LEU A 147 -15.78 -0.79 5.43
C LEU A 147 -15.62 0.63 5.98
N GLN A 148 -14.70 0.83 6.91
CA GLN A 148 -14.24 2.18 7.19
C GLN A 148 -13.34 2.57 6.02
N GLU A 149 -13.80 3.53 5.21
CA GLU A 149 -12.98 4.18 4.19
C GLU A 149 -11.78 4.82 4.92
N GLU A 150 -10.64 4.14 4.92
CA GLU A 150 -9.40 4.76 5.37
C GLU A 150 -9.03 5.86 4.37
N ASP A 151 -8.93 7.11 4.81
CA ASP A 151 -8.47 8.24 3.98
C ASP A 151 -7.03 7.92 3.48
N ILE A 152 -6.89 7.50 2.23
CA ILE A 152 -5.60 7.15 1.59
C ILE A 152 -4.74 8.41 1.35
N ASP A 153 -5.38 9.58 1.19
CA ASP A 153 -4.73 10.86 0.87
C ASP A 153 -4.21 11.61 2.10
N VAL A 154 -3.42 10.90 2.90
CA VAL A 154 -2.87 11.43 4.15
C VAL A 154 -1.35 11.37 4.20
N CYS A 155 -0.79 12.26 5.02
CA CYS A 155 0.64 12.33 5.21
C CYS A 155 1.16 11.09 5.97
N GLN A 156 2.31 10.58 5.51
CA GLN A 156 2.99 9.41 6.06
C GLN A 156 4.18 9.76 6.97
N ASN A 157 4.47 11.05 7.16
CA ASN A 157 5.62 11.48 7.95
C ASN A 157 5.34 11.37 9.46
N PRO A 158 6.35 10.93 10.26
CA PRO A 158 6.23 10.89 11.71
C PRO A 158 5.82 12.26 12.29
N ASN A 159 4.90 12.29 13.25
CA ASN A 159 4.32 13.46 13.93
C ASN A 159 3.19 14.21 13.20
N HIS A 160 2.90 13.85 11.96
CA HIS A 160 1.73 14.37 11.24
C HIS A 160 1.15 13.28 10.35
N GLU A 161 1.19 12.05 10.86
CA GLU A 161 0.48 10.92 10.30
C GLU A 161 -1.00 11.28 10.19
N ARG A 162 -1.64 10.89 9.09
CA ARG A 162 -3.08 11.11 8.84
C ARG A 162 -3.49 12.57 8.51
N ALA A 163 -2.57 13.53 8.49
CA ALA A 163 -2.89 14.89 8.06
C ALA A 163 -3.19 14.95 6.55
N LYS A 164 -4.32 15.55 6.16
CA LYS A 164 -4.73 15.63 4.74
C LYS A 164 -3.69 16.35 3.88
N LEU A 165 -3.37 15.74 2.74
CA LEU A 165 -2.52 16.33 1.72
C LEU A 165 -3.31 17.42 0.99
N LYS A 166 -2.72 18.61 0.85
CA LYS A 166 -3.40 19.78 0.25
C LYS A 166 -2.53 20.59 -0.71
N HIS A 167 -1.21 20.51 -0.58
CA HIS A 167 -0.30 21.33 -1.38
C HIS A 167 0.64 20.45 -2.21
N PHE A 168 1.11 20.97 -3.33
CA PHE A 168 2.12 20.36 -4.17
C PHE A 168 3.32 21.30 -4.31
N CYS A 169 4.53 20.79 -4.08
CA CYS A 169 5.75 21.56 -4.33
C CYS A 169 6.22 21.38 -5.77
N ASN A 170 6.19 22.45 -6.55
CA ASN A 170 6.53 22.45 -7.97
C ASN A 170 8.04 22.59 -8.26
N SER A 171 8.84 22.88 -7.23
CA SER A 171 10.29 22.96 -7.37
C SER A 171 10.88 21.69 -8.00
N SER A 172 11.76 21.87 -8.98
CA SER A 172 12.34 20.80 -9.81
C SER A 172 13.10 19.73 -9.02
N ASN A 173 13.60 20.06 -7.84
CA ASN A 173 14.31 19.16 -6.92
C ASN A 173 13.41 18.53 -5.85
N CYS A 174 12.10 18.86 -5.80
CA CYS A 174 11.19 18.40 -4.76
C CYS A 174 10.00 17.59 -5.33
N GLN A 175 9.15 18.20 -6.16
CA GLN A 175 8.03 17.55 -6.87
C GLN A 175 7.21 16.56 -6.01
N THR A 176 6.75 17.00 -4.83
CA THR A 176 6.03 16.15 -3.87
C THR A 176 4.73 16.79 -3.38
N VAL A 177 3.76 15.95 -2.98
CA VAL A 177 2.53 16.35 -2.28
C VAL A 177 2.79 16.54 -0.79
N LEU A 178 2.10 17.49 -0.16
CA LEU A 178 2.39 17.99 1.19
C LEU A 178 1.10 18.25 1.97
N CYS A 179 1.13 17.92 3.27
CA CYS A 179 0.16 18.43 4.24
C CYS A 179 0.58 19.83 4.75
N PRO A 180 -0.31 20.58 5.42
CA PRO A 180 0.03 21.89 5.99
C PRO A 180 1.24 21.86 6.95
N SER A 181 1.42 20.78 7.71
CA SER A 181 2.57 20.63 8.61
C SER A 181 3.89 20.53 7.86
N CYS A 182 3.96 19.76 6.76
CA CYS A 182 5.16 19.67 5.93
C CYS A 182 5.51 21.03 5.29
N VAL A 183 4.49 21.82 4.93
CA VAL A 183 4.66 23.17 4.39
C VAL A 183 5.38 24.06 5.41
N ILE A 184 4.93 24.04 6.65
CA ILE A 184 5.49 24.90 7.71
C ILE A 184 6.89 24.42 8.14
N ALA A 185 7.09 23.10 8.25
CA ALA A 185 8.32 22.52 8.79
C ALA A 185 9.50 22.61 7.80
N GLU A 186 9.27 22.25 6.53
CA GLU A 186 10.37 22.02 5.58
C GLU A 186 10.24 22.85 4.29
N HIS A 187 9.04 23.33 3.94
CA HIS A 187 8.79 24.00 2.67
C HIS A 187 8.35 25.47 2.81
N ARG A 188 8.74 26.13 3.91
CA ARG A 188 8.32 27.50 4.20
C ARG A 188 9.05 28.56 3.36
N ASP A 189 10.23 28.25 2.84
CA ASP A 189 11.08 29.19 2.09
C ASP A 189 10.66 29.25 0.61
N PRO A 190 9.99 30.34 0.16
CA PRO A 190 9.49 30.45 -1.20
C PRO A 190 10.61 30.60 -2.25
N SER A 191 11.84 30.93 -1.83
CA SER A 191 12.99 30.97 -2.75
C SER A 191 13.47 29.58 -3.15
N LYS A 192 13.15 28.55 -2.36
CA LYS A 192 13.53 27.16 -2.58
C LYS A 192 12.34 26.29 -2.99
N HIS A 193 11.16 26.60 -2.47
CA HIS A 193 9.95 25.79 -2.61
C HIS A 193 8.83 26.63 -3.20
N GLU A 194 8.49 26.36 -4.46
CA GLU A 194 7.28 26.86 -5.10
C GLU A 194 6.12 25.94 -4.72
N LEU A 195 5.09 26.47 -4.07
CA LEU A 195 3.94 25.71 -3.58
C LEU A 195 2.67 26.12 -4.34
N GLU A 196 1.88 25.13 -4.72
CA GLU A 196 0.55 25.31 -5.31
C GLU A 196 -0.46 24.39 -4.60
N ASP A 197 -1.76 24.68 -4.74
CA ASP A 197 -2.81 23.74 -4.32
C ASP A 197 -2.77 22.48 -5.20
N ILE A 198 -3.08 21.31 -4.61
CA ILE A 198 -3.03 20.02 -5.34
C ILE A 198 -4.02 19.99 -6.52
N GLU A 199 -5.23 20.53 -6.37
CA GLU A 199 -6.24 20.50 -7.43
C GLU A 199 -5.80 21.38 -8.61
N GLU A 200 -5.29 22.57 -8.32
CA GLU A 200 -4.75 23.47 -9.34
C GLU A 200 -3.56 22.86 -10.08
N ALA A 201 -2.63 22.28 -9.32
CA ALA A 201 -1.44 21.62 -9.85
C ALA A 201 -1.81 20.41 -10.75
N PHE A 202 -2.85 19.67 -10.38
CA PHE A 202 -3.39 18.56 -11.18
C PHE A 202 -4.00 19.07 -12.49
N MET A 203 -4.88 20.07 -12.42
CA MET A 203 -5.57 20.60 -13.60
C MET A 203 -4.60 21.19 -14.63
N LYS A 204 -3.58 21.92 -14.19
CA LYS A 204 -2.51 22.44 -15.07
C LYS A 204 -1.78 21.31 -15.81
N ARG A 205 -1.40 20.25 -15.09
CA ARG A 205 -0.68 19.10 -15.66
C ARG A 205 -1.54 18.28 -16.61
N LYS A 206 -2.79 18.02 -16.24
CA LYS A 206 -3.75 17.30 -17.07
C LYS A 206 -3.92 18.00 -18.42
N LYS A 207 -4.12 19.32 -18.40
CA LYS A 207 -4.23 20.11 -19.63
C LYS A 207 -2.97 20.00 -20.50
N ASN A 208 -1.78 20.08 -19.89
CA ASN A 208 -0.53 19.95 -20.63
C ASN A 208 -0.35 18.57 -21.27
N TRP A 209 -0.78 17.51 -20.59
CA TRP A 209 -0.75 16.15 -21.11
C TRP A 209 -1.73 15.92 -22.28
N GLU A 210 -2.92 16.52 -22.21
CA GLU A 210 -3.91 16.42 -23.30
C GLU A 210 -3.51 17.21 -24.56
N MET A 211 -2.53 18.11 -24.46
CA MET A 211 -2.01 18.92 -25.57
C MET A 211 -0.75 18.32 -26.24
N THR A 212 -0.20 17.23 -25.71
CA THR A 212 0.94 16.48 -26.28
C THR A 212 0.48 15.27 -27.08
#